data_AF-A0A5D0WJ16-F1
#
_entry.id   AF-A0A5D0WJ16-F1
#
_cell.length_a   1.000
_cell.length_b   1.000
_cell.length_c   1.000
_cell.angle_alpha   90.00
_cell.angle_beta   90.00
_cell.angle_gamma   90.00
#
_symmetry.space_group_name_H-M   'P 1'
#
loop_
_entity.id
_entity.type
_entity.pdbx_description
1 polymer ?
#
loop_
_entity_poly.entity_id
_entity_poly.type
_entity_poly.pdbx_seq_one_letter_code
_entity_poly.pdbx_strand_id
1 'polypeptide(L)'
;MIGYNLINIYFFVMLFTAIYWAVHIKSVNSTGYATFMLALSFAIGIYIFGYAMELNSNTEAQILFWNRFEYLGIPFVSAFWLTAGLMYTGHFARHRVLLSLFIYVIPVITMVLRLTNDYHHLYFATVDFVYQGDKLLLNRIYGPWMFVQRSIPC
;
A
#
# COMPACT_ATOMS: atom_id res chain seq x y z
N MET A 1 -1.74 22.25 -15.43
CA MET A 1 -1.28 22.62 -14.07
C MET A 1 -2.38 22.62 -13.00
N ILE A 2 -3.57 23.20 -13.24
CA ILE A 2 -4.64 23.28 -12.21
C ILE A 2 -5.10 21.90 -11.70
N GLY A 3 -5.32 20.92 -12.60
CA GLY A 3 -5.74 19.57 -12.21
C GLY A 3 -4.73 18.82 -11.33
N TYR A 4 -3.43 19.11 -11.50
CA TYR A 4 -2.37 18.50 -10.70
C TYR A 4 -2.34 18.99 -9.26
N ASN A 5 -2.53 20.30 -9.07
CA ASN A 5 -2.60 20.89 -7.73
C ASN A 5 -3.82 20.37 -6.96
N LEU A 6 -4.95 20.14 -7.64
CA LEU A 6 -6.13 19.50 -7.06
C LEU A 6 -5.85 18.07 -6.59
N ILE A 7 -5.14 17.28 -7.40
CA ILE A 7 -4.77 15.90 -7.05
C ILE A 7 -3.86 15.87 -5.81
N ASN A 8 -2.85 16.75 -5.74
CA ASN A 8 -1.98 16.83 -4.57
C ASN A 8 -2.75 17.26 -3.31
N ILE A 9 -3.62 18.27 -3.40
CA ILE A 9 -4.46 18.72 -2.28
C ILE A 9 -5.34 17.56 -1.80
N TYR A 10 -5.94 16.81 -2.72
CA TYR A 10 -6.75 15.64 -2.38
C TYR A 10 -5.97 14.58 -1.59
N PHE A 11 -4.74 14.26 -2.00
CA PHE A 11 -3.88 13.32 -1.28
C PHE A 11 -3.52 13.81 0.12
N PHE A 12 -3.20 15.10 0.28
CA PHE A 12 -2.94 15.67 1.60
C PHE A 12 -4.17 15.59 2.50
N VAL A 13 -5.37 15.94 2.00
CA VAL A 13 -6.62 15.84 2.77
C VAL A 13 -6.91 14.39 3.19
N MET A 14 -6.69 13.41 2.30
CA MET A 14 -6.83 11.99 2.64
C MET A 14 -5.85 11.54 3.73
N LEU A 15 -4.60 12.01 3.68
CA LEU A 15 -3.59 11.67 4.67
C LEU A 15 -3.96 12.22 6.06
N PHE A 16 -4.36 13.50 6.14
CA PHE A 16 -4.75 14.11 7.42
C PHE A 16 -6.03 13.50 8.00
N THR A 17 -7.02 13.19 7.17
CA THR A 17 -8.26 12.54 7.63
C THR A 17 -8.01 11.11 8.12
N ALA A 18 -7.17 10.33 7.43
CA ALA A 18 -6.79 8.98 7.87
C ALA A 18 -6.05 8.99 9.22
N ILE A 19 -5.13 9.94 9.43
CA ILE A 19 -4.42 10.11 10.71
C ILE A 19 -5.37 10.54 11.81
N TYR A 20 -6.24 11.53 11.55
CA TYR A 20 -7.23 12.01 12.50
C TYR A 20 -8.14 10.89 13.01
N TRP A 21 -8.72 10.10 12.10
CA TRP A 21 -9.57 8.96 12.46
C TRP A 21 -8.83 7.91 13.27
N ALA A 22 -7.58 7.61 12.92
CA ALA A 22 -6.78 6.63 13.63
C ALA A 22 -6.49 7.06 15.08
N VAL A 23 -6.10 8.32 15.27
CA VAL A 23 -5.85 8.91 16.60
C VAL A 23 -7.14 8.99 17.41
N HIS A 24 -8.24 9.40 16.79
CA HIS A 24 -9.54 9.47 17.46
C HIS A 24 -9.99 8.08 17.95
N ILE A 25 -9.89 7.05 17.11
CA ILE A 25 -10.25 5.66 17.49
C ILE A 25 -9.40 5.16 18.66
N LYS A 26 -8.08 5.45 18.65
CA LYS A 26 -7.19 5.10 19.77
C LYS A 26 -7.53 5.84 21.06
N SER A 27 -7.83 7.13 20.94
CA SER A 27 -8.16 8.00 22.08
C SER A 27 -9.45 7.55 22.77
N VAL A 28 -10.44 7.12 21.98
CA VAL A 28 -11.74 6.68 22.49
C VAL A 28 -11.71 5.22 22.99
N ASN A 29 -10.92 4.34 22.36
CA ASN A 29 -10.86 2.92 22.71
C ASN A 29 -9.42 2.38 22.74
N SER A 30 -8.94 1.96 23.92
CA SER A 30 -7.62 1.34 24.11
C SER A 30 -7.59 -0.18 23.82
N THR A 31 -8.47 -0.66 22.94
CA THR A 31 -8.58 -2.10 22.62
C THR A 31 -7.55 -2.51 21.56
N GLY A 32 -7.24 -3.81 21.48
CA GLY A 32 -6.31 -4.34 20.47
C GLY A 32 -6.69 -3.99 19.02
N TYR A 33 -7.99 -3.84 18.75
CA TYR A 33 -8.52 -3.37 17.46
C TYR A 33 -7.98 -1.99 17.06
N ALA A 34 -7.93 -1.05 18.02
CA ALA A 34 -7.47 0.31 17.75
C ALA A 34 -5.99 0.34 17.33
N THR A 35 -5.17 -0.57 17.87
CA THR A 35 -3.77 -0.73 17.46
C THR A 35 -3.64 -1.14 15.99
N PHE A 36 -4.46 -2.09 15.53
CA PHE A 36 -4.44 -2.51 14.12
C PHE A 36 -5.01 -1.45 13.18
N MET A 37 -6.00 -0.68 13.60
CA MET A 37 -6.50 0.46 12.83
C MET A 37 -5.46 1.58 12.70
N LEU A 38 -4.66 1.85 13.74
CA LEU A 38 -3.53 2.77 13.61
C LEU A 38 -2.47 2.24 12.63
N ALA A 39 -2.13 0.96 12.72
CA ALA A 39 -1.16 0.34 11.81
C ALA A 39 -1.65 0.39 10.36
N LEU A 40 -2.94 0.16 10.14
CA LEU A 40 -3.60 0.32 8.84
C LEU A 40 -3.46 1.76 8.33
N SER A 41 -3.87 2.76 9.11
CA SER A 41 -3.79 4.17 8.71
C SER A 41 -2.35 4.60 8.44
N PHE A 42 -1.39 4.08 9.19
CA PHE A 42 0.03 4.32 8.93
C PHE A 42 0.49 3.71 7.60
N ALA A 43 0.10 2.47 7.29
CA ALA A 43 0.41 1.83 6.01
C ALA A 43 -0.23 2.57 4.82
N ILE A 44 -1.47 3.03 4.97
CA ILE A 44 -2.15 3.88 3.98
C ILE A 44 -1.44 5.23 3.83
N GLY A 45 -0.97 5.82 4.94
CA GLY A 45 -0.19 7.06 4.93
C GLY A 45 1.12 6.91 4.15
N ILE A 46 1.86 5.80 4.34
CA ILE A 46 3.06 5.49 3.56
C ILE A 46 2.74 5.40 2.07
N TYR A 47 1.64 4.73 1.71
CA TYR A 47 1.20 4.61 0.33
C TYR A 47 0.85 5.97 -0.29
N ILE A 48 0.01 6.78 0.35
CA ILE A 48 -0.40 8.09 -0.16
C ILE A 48 0.80 9.04 -0.28
N PHE A 49 1.70 9.01 0.71
CA PHE A 49 2.91 9.84 0.70
C PHE A 49 3.85 9.44 -0.44
N GLY A 50 4.12 8.14 -0.60
CA GLY A 50 4.94 7.64 -1.68
C GLY A 50 4.37 8.02 -3.05
N TYR A 51 3.05 7.89 -3.23
CA TYR A 51 2.36 8.22 -4.47
C TYR A 51 2.39 9.71 -4.79
N ALA A 52 2.21 10.56 -3.78
CA ALA A 52 2.39 12.00 -3.95
C ALA A 52 3.82 12.33 -4.40
N MET A 53 4.84 11.67 -3.85
CA MET A 53 6.24 11.89 -4.23
C MET A 53 6.58 11.32 -5.62
N GLU A 54 6.00 10.17 -6.00
CA GLU A 54 6.10 9.60 -7.36
C GLU A 54 5.61 10.62 -8.40
N LEU A 55 4.43 11.21 -8.15
CA LEU A 55 3.82 12.20 -9.05
C LEU A 55 4.57 13.54 -9.17
N ASN A 56 5.32 13.91 -8.14
CA ASN A 56 6.16 15.12 -8.11
C ASN A 56 7.58 14.88 -8.66
N SER A 57 7.93 13.64 -8.97
CA SER A 57 9.26 13.27 -9.48
C SER A 57 9.33 13.45 -10.98
N ASN A 58 10.46 13.98 -11.47
CA ASN A 58 10.69 14.23 -12.91
C ASN A 58 11.75 13.31 -13.51
N THR A 59 12.30 12.39 -12.73
CA THR A 59 13.36 11.46 -13.16
C THR A 59 12.94 10.02 -12.92
N GLU A 60 13.31 9.14 -13.84
CA GLU A 60 13.01 7.70 -13.79
C GLU A 60 13.46 7.06 -12.47
N ALA A 61 14.67 7.40 -12.01
CA ALA A 61 15.24 6.87 -10.78
C ALA A 61 14.44 7.28 -9.54
N GLN A 62 13.93 8.51 -9.48
CA GLN A 62 13.10 8.98 -8.36
C GLN A 62 11.74 8.30 -8.36
N ILE A 63 11.09 8.18 -9.53
CA ILE A 63 9.80 7.49 -9.67
C ILE A 63 9.93 6.03 -9.20
N LEU A 64 10.97 5.31 -9.63
CA LEU A 64 11.21 3.93 -9.18
C LEU A 64 11.47 3.83 -7.68
N PHE A 65 12.21 4.77 -7.10
CA PHE A 65 12.48 4.81 -5.66
C PHE A 65 11.19 5.01 -4.86
N TRP A 66 10.41 6.03 -5.18
CA TRP A 66 9.13 6.30 -4.51
C TRP A 66 8.14 5.17 -4.71
N ASN A 67 8.17 4.54 -5.88
CA ASN A 67 7.32 3.38 -6.08
C ASN A 67 7.72 2.18 -5.22
N ARG A 68 9.01 1.92 -5.01
CA ARG A 68 9.46 0.90 -4.05
C ARG A 68 8.99 1.25 -2.63
N PHE A 69 9.00 2.55 -2.28
CA PHE A 69 8.53 3.03 -0.98
C PHE A 69 7.02 2.82 -0.76
N GLU A 70 6.17 3.14 -1.74
CA GLU A 70 4.72 2.89 -1.68
C GLU A 70 4.38 1.42 -1.43
N TYR A 71 5.09 0.53 -2.12
CA TYR A 71 4.89 -0.91 -2.03
C TYR A 71 5.34 -1.51 -0.69
N LEU A 72 5.98 -0.73 0.19
CA LEU A 72 6.17 -1.12 1.60
C LEU A 72 4.86 -1.05 2.39
N GLY A 73 3.92 -0.20 2.00
CA GLY A 73 2.63 -0.05 2.69
C GLY A 73 1.53 -0.95 2.13
N ILE A 74 1.39 -0.96 0.80
CA ILE A 74 0.28 -1.62 0.07
C ILE A 74 -0.03 -3.04 0.54
N PRO A 75 0.93 -4.00 0.59
CA PRO A 75 0.60 -5.39 0.91
C PRO A 75 0.08 -5.54 2.35
N PHE A 76 0.55 -4.69 3.28
CA PHE A 76 0.13 -4.75 4.68
C PHE A 76 -1.25 -4.14 4.94
N VAL A 77 -1.76 -3.28 4.04
CA VAL A 77 -3.10 -2.69 4.18
C VAL A 77 -4.17 -3.77 4.28
N SER A 78 -4.17 -4.74 3.36
CA SER A 78 -5.14 -5.84 3.36
C SER A 78 -5.04 -6.72 4.61
N ALA A 79 -3.81 -6.97 5.07
CA ALA A 79 -3.55 -7.77 6.28
C ALA A 79 -4.04 -7.08 7.56
N PHE A 80 -3.78 -5.78 7.71
CA PHE A 80 -4.25 -5.01 8.86
C PHE A 80 -5.77 -4.84 8.86
N TRP A 81 -6.39 -4.62 7.69
CA TRP A 81 -7.85 -4.53 7.56
C TRP A 81 -8.53 -5.82 8.01
N LEU A 82 -8.07 -6.97 7.50
CA LEU A 82 -8.64 -8.27 7.84
C LEU A 82 -8.43 -8.61 9.32
N THR A 83 -7.26 -8.32 9.87
CA THR A 83 -6.94 -8.54 11.29
C THR A 83 -7.84 -7.71 12.19
N ALA A 84 -8.06 -6.43 11.86
CA ALA A 84 -8.96 -5.57 12.60
C ALA A 84 -10.42 -6.07 12.54
N GLY A 85 -10.91 -6.52 11.38
CA GLY A 85 -12.25 -7.10 11.25
C GLY A 85 -12.43 -8.40 12.07
N LEU A 86 -11.42 -9.27 12.08
CA LEU A 86 -11.45 -10.50 12.89
C LEU A 86 -11.41 -10.22 14.39
N MET A 87 -10.71 -9.17 14.82
CA MET A 87 -10.75 -8.71 16.20
C MET A 87 -12.13 -8.16 16.59
N TYR A 88 -12.78 -7.43 15.69
CA TYR A 88 -14.13 -6.91 15.92
C TYR A 88 -15.18 -8.02 16.09
N THR A 89 -15.05 -9.11 15.33
CA THR A 89 -15.97 -10.28 15.39
C THR A 89 -15.65 -11.28 16.52
N GLY A 90 -14.61 -11.03 17.34
CA GLY A 90 -14.24 -11.89 18.46
C GLY A 90 -13.62 -13.25 18.08
N HIS A 91 -13.55 -13.61 16.80
CA HIS A 91 -13.04 -14.89 16.31
C HIS A 91 -11.50 -14.98 16.37
N PHE A 92 -10.82 -13.85 16.57
CA PHE A 92 -9.36 -13.76 16.60
C PHE A 92 -8.74 -14.44 17.84
N ALA A 93 -9.46 -14.51 18.97
CA ALA A 93 -8.90 -15.02 20.24
C ALA A 93 -8.60 -16.53 20.21
N ARG A 94 -9.38 -17.31 19.45
CA ARG A 94 -9.29 -18.79 19.45
C ARG A 94 -8.18 -19.33 18.56
N HIS A 95 -7.86 -18.64 17.46
CA HIS A 95 -6.87 -19.11 16.47
C HIS A 95 -5.86 -18.02 16.09
N ARG A 96 -5.51 -17.13 17.04
CA ARG A 96 -4.68 -15.94 16.82
C ARG A 96 -3.39 -16.22 16.04
N VAL A 97 -2.67 -17.28 16.39
CA VAL A 97 -1.35 -17.59 15.81
C VAL A 97 -1.48 -18.08 14.37
N LEU A 98 -2.39 -19.03 14.12
CA LEU A 98 -2.65 -19.59 12.80
C LEU A 98 -3.21 -18.54 11.83
N LEU A 99 -4.22 -17.76 12.26
CA LEU A 99 -4.79 -16.69 11.44
C LEU A 99 -3.75 -15.62 11.13
N SER A 100 -2.96 -15.18 12.12
CA SER A 100 -1.90 -14.20 11.86
C SER A 100 -0.87 -14.75 10.88
N LEU A 101 -0.47 -16.01 11.00
CA LEU A 101 0.46 -16.63 10.06
C LEU A 101 -0.08 -16.57 8.63
N PHE A 102 -1.31 -17.05 8.39
CA PHE A 102 -1.90 -17.04 7.04
C PHE A 102 -2.07 -15.62 6.48
N ILE A 103 -2.48 -14.67 7.32
CA ILE A 103 -2.75 -13.29 6.89
C ILE A 103 -1.46 -12.53 6.57
N TYR A 104 -0.37 -12.75 7.32
CA TYR A 104 0.88 -12.03 7.15
C TYR A 104 1.89 -12.73 6.24
N VAL A 105 1.77 -14.03 5.98
CA VAL A 105 2.65 -14.74 5.04
C VAL A 105 2.52 -14.18 3.62
N ILE A 106 1.29 -13.95 3.14
CA ILE A 106 1.04 -13.41 1.79
C ILE A 106 1.69 -12.03 1.56
N PRO A 107 1.50 -11.02 2.44
CA PRO A 107 2.13 -9.71 2.25
C PRO A 107 3.64 -9.74 2.42
N VAL A 108 4.19 -10.60 3.28
CA VAL A 108 5.64 -10.78 3.41
C VAL A 108 6.23 -11.38 2.14
N ILE A 109 5.61 -12.44 1.58
CA ILE A 109 6.05 -13.02 0.31
C ILE A 109 5.97 -11.98 -0.81
N THR A 110 4.88 -11.21 -0.87
CA THR A 110 4.69 -10.12 -1.84
C THR A 110 5.79 -9.06 -1.72
N MET A 111 6.17 -8.68 -0.50
CA MET A 111 7.27 -7.75 -0.25
C MET A 111 8.62 -8.32 -0.70
N VAL A 112 8.91 -9.58 -0.37
CA VAL A 112 10.15 -10.27 -0.78
C VAL A 112 10.23 -10.36 -2.29
N LEU A 113 9.18 -10.84 -2.96
CA LEU A 113 9.12 -10.97 -4.42
C LEU A 113 9.30 -9.62 -5.12
N ARG A 114 8.78 -8.54 -4.52
CA ARG A 114 8.97 -7.21 -5.05
C ARG A 114 10.40 -6.70 -4.89
N LEU A 115 11.04 -6.96 -3.75
CA LEU A 115 12.44 -6.60 -3.51
C LEU A 115 13.41 -7.40 -4.39
N THR A 116 13.10 -8.68 -4.63
CA THR A 116 13.88 -9.56 -5.52
C THR A 116 13.43 -9.50 -6.98
N ASN A 117 12.56 -8.54 -7.33
CA ASN A 117 12.00 -8.46 -8.68
C ASN A 117 13.07 -8.29 -9.75
N ASP A 118 14.19 -7.64 -9.41
CA ASP A 118 15.33 -7.42 -10.31
C ASP A 118 15.99 -8.74 -10.78
N TYR A 119 15.74 -9.86 -10.09
CA TYR A 119 16.29 -11.18 -10.44
C TYR A 119 15.30 -12.10 -11.16
N HIS A 120 13.99 -11.85 -11.04
CA HIS A 120 12.96 -12.83 -11.37
C HIS A 120 11.87 -12.30 -12.32
N HIS A 121 11.69 -10.97 -12.40
CA HIS A 121 10.61 -10.34 -13.17
C HIS A 121 9.18 -10.83 -12.84
N LEU A 122 9.01 -11.51 -11.70
CA LEU A 122 7.75 -12.16 -11.31
C LEU A 122 6.68 -11.16 -10.84
N TYR A 123 7.10 -9.98 -10.38
CA TYR A 123 6.20 -8.91 -9.92
C TYR A 123 5.92 -7.88 -11.01
N PHE A 124 6.98 -7.41 -11.68
CA PHE A 124 6.90 -6.60 -12.90
C PHE A 124 7.74 -7.25 -13.99
N ALA A 125 7.10 -7.57 -15.11
CA ALA A 125 7.74 -8.16 -16.28
C ALA A 125 8.58 -7.10 -17.02
N THR A 126 8.01 -5.92 -17.25
CA THR A 126 8.71 -4.74 -17.77
C THR A 126 8.21 -3.48 -17.09
N VAL A 127 9.11 -2.53 -16.90
CA VAL A 127 8.82 -1.19 -16.40
C VAL A 127 9.23 -0.22 -17.48
N ASP A 128 8.25 0.35 -18.16
CA ASP A 128 8.43 1.34 -19.22
C ASP A 128 8.05 2.72 -18.72
N PHE A 129 8.69 3.76 -19.25
CA PHE A 129 8.32 5.14 -18.94
C PHE A 129 7.65 5.76 -20.15
N VAL A 130 6.43 6.25 -19.98
CA VAL A 130 5.69 6.92 -21.05
C VAL A 130 5.53 8.39 -20.69
N TYR A 131 5.95 9.26 -21.60
CA TYR A 131 5.68 10.69 -21.48
C TYR A 131 4.21 10.98 -21.81
N GLN A 132 3.45 11.48 -20.84
CA GLN A 132 2.11 12.02 -21.05
C GLN A 132 2.17 13.55 -20.87
N GLY A 133 2.34 14.27 -21.99
CA GLY A 133 2.63 15.71 -21.97
C GLY A 133 4.00 16.00 -21.37
N ASP A 134 4.09 16.95 -20.44
CA ASP A 134 5.35 17.34 -19.76
C ASP A 134 5.75 16.40 -18.59
N LYS A 135 5.09 15.25 -18.43
CA LYS A 135 5.32 14.35 -17.30
C LYS A 135 5.70 12.94 -17.72
N LEU A 136 6.66 12.40 -17.00
CA LEU A 136 7.11 11.02 -17.08
C LEU A 136 6.22 10.16 -16.16
N LEU A 137 5.45 9.23 -16.73
CA LEU A 137 4.61 8.30 -15.95
C LEU A 137 5.19 6.88 -16.01
N LEU A 138 5.05 6.15 -14.90
CA LEU A 138 5.48 4.76 -14.81
C LEU A 138 4.43 3.83 -15.46
N ASN A 139 4.73 3.32 -16.65
CA ASN A 139 3.94 2.27 -17.29
C ASN A 139 4.51 0.89 -16.89
N ARG A 140 3.68 0.02 -16.34
CA ARG A 140 4.16 -1.23 -15.72
C ARG A 140 3.40 -2.40 -16.31
N ILE A 141 4.12 -3.35 -16.89
CA ILE A 141 3.54 -4.63 -17.29
C ILE A 141 3.66 -5.57 -16.10
N TYR A 142 2.50 -6.01 -15.61
CA TYR A 142 2.41 -6.84 -14.42
C TYR A 142 2.94 -8.25 -14.69
N GLY A 143 3.75 -8.76 -13.77
CA GLY A 143 4.24 -10.13 -13.81
C GLY A 143 3.21 -11.14 -13.27
N PRO A 144 3.50 -12.45 -13.38
CA PRO A 144 2.56 -13.52 -13.05
C PRO A 144 2.04 -13.48 -11.60
N TRP A 145 2.84 -12.97 -10.65
CA TRP A 145 2.43 -12.88 -9.25
C TRP A 145 1.25 -11.92 -9.06
N MET A 146 1.08 -10.94 -9.95
CA MET A 146 -0.04 -10.00 -9.87
C MET A 146 -1.39 -10.66 -10.15
N PHE A 147 -1.45 -11.81 -10.83
CA PHE A 147 -2.69 -12.58 -11.02
C PHE A 147 -3.25 -13.16 -9.72
N VAL A 148 -2.38 -13.47 -8.76
CA VAL A 148 -2.80 -13.95 -7.43
C VAL A 148 -3.43 -12.82 -6.62
N GLN A 149 -2.90 -11.60 -6.78
CA GLN A 149 -3.32 -10.44 -6.01
C GLN A 149 -4.48 -9.67 -6.67
N ARG A 150 -4.61 -9.76 -7.99
CA ARG A 150 -5.58 -9.00 -8.79
C ARG A 150 -6.38 -9.98 -9.64
N SER A 151 -7.65 -10.16 -9.30
CA SER A 151 -8.61 -11.01 -10.03
C SER A 151 -9.15 -10.33 -11.28
N ILE A 152 -8.28 -9.70 -12.08
CA ILE A 152 -8.67 -9.14 -13.39
C ILE A 152 -7.69 -9.71 -14.40
N PRO A 153 -8.09 -10.74 -15.16
CA PRO A 153 -7.36 -11.13 -16.35
C PRO A 153 -7.66 -10.10 -17.45
N CYS A 154 -6.59 -9.55 -18.02
CA CYS A 154 -6.50 -8.96 -19.37
C CYS A 154 -7.50 -7.85 -19.71
#